data_AF-A0A7W0MQL0-F1
#
_entry.id   AF-A0A7W0MQL0-F1
#
_cell.length_a   1.000
_cell.length_b   1.000
_cell.length_c   1.000
_cell.angle_alpha   90.00
_cell.angle_beta   90.00
_cell.angle_gamma   90.00
#
_symmetry.space_group_name_H-M   'P 1'
#
loop_
_entity.id
_entity.type
_entity.pdbx_description
1 polymer ?
#
loop_
_entity_poly.entity_id
_entity_poly.type
_entity_poly.pdbx_seq_one_letter_code
_entity_poly.pdbx_strand_id
1 'polypeptide(L)'
;MDTLTALPLVAEARAPLPAETPLAMPEQDLRRFDRSSARRLQSGVRVNLLRLCLFAASVALTAWLASEMHGVLAVGDLVLIEAVLLGLFVINIGWISFTSVSTVLGLFAPRAPASSGTAPIEARTAILLPAYNEDTPSVVGVACATLRALQERGVGDRFDLFI
;
A
#
# COMPACT_ATOMS: atom_id res chain seq x y z
N MET A 1 19.26 -10.59 34.31
CA MET A 1 19.71 -11.39 33.15
C MET A 1 18.84 -12.63 33.14
N ASP A 2 17.63 -12.48 32.62
CA ASP A 2 16.63 -13.55 32.64
C ASP A 2 16.90 -14.53 31.51
N THR A 3 16.94 -15.79 31.89
CA THR A 3 17.24 -16.96 31.08
C THR A 3 16.26 -17.09 29.92
N LEU A 4 16.78 -17.04 28.69
CA LEU A 4 16.09 -17.53 27.51
C LEU A 4 15.81 -19.02 27.71
N THR A 5 14.58 -19.34 28.11
CA THR A 5 14.06 -20.70 28.13
C THR A 5 14.18 -21.26 26.71
N ALA A 6 15.19 -22.09 26.48
CA ALA A 6 15.37 -22.78 25.21
C ALA A 6 14.12 -23.62 24.97
N LEU A 7 13.32 -23.22 23.99
CA LEU A 7 12.22 -24.08 23.54
C LEU A 7 12.85 -25.37 23.01
N PRO A 8 12.37 -26.55 23.40
CA PRO A 8 12.90 -27.80 22.87
C PRO A 8 12.59 -27.81 21.38
N LEU A 9 13.61 -27.51 20.58
CA LEU A 9 13.58 -27.63 19.13
C LEU A 9 13.64 -29.13 18.87
N VAL A 10 12.46 -29.78 18.90
CA VAL A 10 12.28 -31.12 18.35
C VAL A 10 12.45 -30.96 16.85
N ALA A 11 13.70 -30.94 16.41
CA ALA A 11 14.06 -30.94 15.01
C ALA A 11 13.81 -32.35 14.48
N GLU A 12 12.57 -32.62 14.06
CA GLU A 12 12.37 -33.65 13.04
C GLU A 12 13.29 -33.30 11.87
N ALA A 13 13.97 -34.31 11.29
CA ALA A 13 14.84 -34.17 10.13
C ALA A 13 14.03 -33.88 8.85
N ARG A 14 13.21 -32.84 8.88
CA ARG A 14 12.47 -32.30 7.76
C ARG A 14 13.42 -31.40 6.97
N ALA A 15 13.40 -31.52 5.65
CA ALA A 15 14.08 -30.54 4.81
C ALA A 15 13.54 -29.13 5.16
N PRO A 16 14.40 -28.11 5.27
CA PRO A 16 14.01 -26.76 5.70
C PRO A 16 13.08 -26.06 4.70
N LEU A 17 12.95 -26.58 3.48
CA LEU A 17 12.06 -26.09 2.44
C LEU A 17 11.16 -27.24 1.94
N PRO A 18 9.91 -26.92 1.54
CA PRO A 18 9.07 -27.87 0.82
C PRO A 18 9.70 -28.25 -0.53
N ALA A 19 9.22 -29.35 -1.13
CA ALA A 19 9.67 -29.76 -2.45
C ALA A 19 9.40 -28.67 -3.50
N GLU A 20 10.32 -28.49 -4.45
CA GLU A 20 10.17 -27.50 -5.51
C GLU A 20 8.92 -27.78 -6.36
N THR A 21 8.12 -26.74 -6.57
CA THR A 21 6.95 -26.78 -7.46
C THR A 21 7.15 -25.70 -8.53
N PRO A 22 7.88 -26.00 -9.62
CA PRO A 22 8.21 -24.99 -10.62
C PRO A 22 6.94 -24.43 -11.26
N LEU A 23 6.79 -23.12 -11.21
CA LEU A 23 5.77 -22.38 -11.94
C LEU A 23 6.39 -21.73 -13.16
N ALA A 24 5.60 -21.56 -14.22
CA ALA A 24 6.00 -20.72 -15.34
C ALA A 24 6.25 -19.29 -14.84
N MET A 25 7.50 -18.84 -14.90
CA MET A 25 7.90 -17.45 -14.69
C MET A 25 8.23 -16.82 -16.04
N PRO A 26 7.22 -16.49 -16.88
CA PRO A 26 7.49 -15.82 -18.14
C PRO A 26 8.15 -14.46 -17.88
N GLU A 27 9.11 -14.09 -18.72
CA GLU A 27 9.72 -12.76 -18.68
C GLU A 27 8.63 -11.70 -18.96
N GLN A 28 8.42 -10.78 -18.00
CA GLN A 28 7.46 -9.69 -18.17
C GLN A 28 8.09 -8.54 -18.95
N ASP A 29 7.65 -8.32 -20.19
CA ASP A 29 8.05 -7.15 -20.98
C ASP A 29 7.38 -5.88 -20.44
N LEU A 30 8.15 -5.00 -19.79
CA LEU A 30 7.67 -3.72 -19.24
C LEU A 30 7.40 -2.65 -20.30
N ARG A 31 7.83 -2.86 -21.56
CA ARG A 31 7.59 -1.93 -22.68
C ARG A 31 6.29 -2.23 -23.40
N ARG A 32 5.76 -3.44 -23.28
CA ARG A 32 4.56 -3.89 -23.98
C ARG A 32 3.46 -4.27 -22.99
N PHE A 33 2.38 -3.50 -23.00
CA PHE A 33 1.19 -3.85 -22.24
C PHE A 33 0.32 -4.87 -23.00
N ASP A 34 0.16 -6.05 -22.43
CA ASP A 34 -0.79 -7.04 -22.92
C ASP A 34 -2.17 -6.86 -22.27
N ARG A 35 -3.15 -6.45 -23.08
CA ARG A 35 -4.53 -6.28 -22.62
C ARG A 35 -5.21 -7.59 -22.24
N SER A 36 -4.74 -8.73 -22.75
CA SER A 36 -5.38 -10.03 -22.50
C SER A 36 -5.08 -10.57 -21.09
N SER A 37 -3.91 -10.25 -20.54
CA SER A 37 -3.51 -10.53 -19.16
C SER A 37 -3.92 -9.44 -18.16
N ALA A 38 -4.55 -8.35 -18.63
CA ALA A 38 -4.95 -7.26 -17.77
C ALA A 38 -6.05 -7.70 -16.79
N ARG A 39 -5.76 -7.59 -15.48
CA ARG A 39 -6.78 -7.73 -14.45
C ARG A 39 -7.81 -6.61 -14.60
N ARG A 40 -9.10 -6.95 -14.74
CA ARG A 40 -10.16 -5.93 -14.76
C ARG A 40 -10.18 -5.21 -13.41
N LEU A 41 -9.87 -3.92 -13.44
CA LEU A 41 -10.14 -3.03 -12.32
C LEU A 41 -11.66 -2.93 -12.17
N GLN A 42 -12.18 -3.34 -11.02
CA GLN A 42 -13.58 -3.12 -10.71
C GLN A 42 -13.77 -1.64 -10.36
N SER A 43 -14.13 -0.82 -11.35
CA SER A 43 -14.50 0.59 -11.13
C SER A 43 -16.02 0.72 -11.14
N GLY A 44 -16.63 0.83 -9.96
CA GLY A 44 -18.03 1.23 -9.84
C GLY A 44 -18.22 2.75 -10.01
N VAL A 45 -19.44 3.19 -10.34
CA VAL A 45 -19.79 4.62 -10.46
C VAL A 45 -19.35 5.42 -9.23
N ARG A 46 -19.52 4.86 -8.04
CA ARG A 46 -19.08 5.46 -6.77
C ARG A 46 -17.57 5.71 -6.73
N VAL A 47 -16.75 4.77 -7.19
CA VAL A 47 -15.28 4.93 -7.22
C VAL A 47 -14.89 6.05 -8.18
N ASN A 48 -15.53 6.13 -9.34
CA ASN A 48 -15.28 7.19 -10.30
C ASN A 48 -15.74 8.55 -9.78
N LEU A 49 -16.87 8.62 -9.06
CA LEU A 49 -17.34 9.84 -8.41
C LEU A 49 -16.35 10.30 -7.33
N LEU A 50 -15.85 9.40 -6.46
CA LEU A 50 -14.86 9.76 -5.45
C LEU A 50 -13.55 10.26 -6.09
N ARG A 51 -13.11 9.65 -7.19
CA ARG A 51 -11.95 10.13 -7.96
C ARG A 51 -12.20 11.52 -8.54
N LEU A 52 -13.38 11.76 -9.12
CA LEU A 52 -13.75 13.07 -9.63
C LEU A 52 -13.78 14.11 -8.51
N CYS A 53 -14.39 13.79 -7.37
CA CYS A 53 -14.40 14.67 -6.19
C CYS A 53 -12.98 14.97 -5.69
N LEU A 54 -12.11 13.95 -5.64
CA LEU A 54 -10.70 14.12 -5.26
C LEU A 54 -10.00 15.11 -6.18
N PHE A 55 -10.07 14.90 -7.49
CA PHE A 55 -9.43 15.80 -8.46
C PHE A 55 -10.05 17.20 -8.43
N ALA A 56 -11.38 17.30 -8.44
CA ALA A 56 -12.09 18.58 -8.46
C ALA A 56 -11.79 19.40 -7.20
N ALA A 57 -11.87 18.81 -6.01
CA ALA A 57 -11.59 19.50 -4.76
C ALA A 57 -10.11 19.89 -4.64
N SER A 58 -9.19 19.04 -5.09
CA SER A 58 -7.75 19.35 -5.06
C SER A 58 -7.41 20.52 -5.99
N VAL A 59 -7.95 20.52 -7.21
CA VAL A 59 -7.77 21.62 -8.17
C VAL A 59 -8.41 22.90 -7.65
N ALA A 60 -9.64 22.84 -7.13
CA ALA A 60 -10.33 23.99 -6.58
C ALA A 60 -9.57 24.61 -5.41
N LEU A 61 -9.08 23.79 -4.47
CA LEU A 61 -8.30 24.24 -3.32
C LEU A 61 -6.97 24.87 -3.75
N THR A 62 -6.28 24.23 -4.70
CA THR A 62 -5.02 24.76 -5.25
C THR A 62 -5.23 26.09 -5.96
N ALA A 63 -6.27 26.20 -6.78
CA ALA A 63 -6.60 27.44 -7.49
C ALA A 63 -6.98 28.56 -6.52
N TRP A 64 -7.75 28.25 -5.48
CA TRP A 64 -8.09 29.23 -4.45
C TRP A 64 -6.84 29.73 -3.71
N LEU A 65 -6.01 28.83 -3.20
CA LEU A 65 -4.76 29.22 -2.52
C LEU A 65 -3.78 29.95 -3.45
N ALA A 66 -3.72 29.56 -4.73
CA ALA A 66 -2.94 30.27 -5.74
C ALA A 66 -3.44 31.70 -5.97
N SER A 67 -4.77 31.91 -5.96
CA SER A 67 -5.36 33.25 -6.09
C SER A 67 -5.05 34.14 -4.88
N GLU A 68 -5.07 33.59 -3.67
CA GLU A 68 -4.67 34.30 -2.45
C GLU A 68 -3.19 34.69 -2.51
N MET A 69 -2.32 33.74 -2.88
CA MET A 69 -0.88 34.00 -3.01
C MET A 69 -0.58 35.02 -4.11
N HIS A 70 -1.28 34.94 -5.25
CA HIS A 70 -1.18 35.94 -6.29
C HIS A 70 -1.58 37.33 -5.77
N GLY A 71 -2.66 37.44 -4.98
CA GLY A 71 -3.08 38.70 -4.35
C GLY A 71 -2.04 39.27 -3.38
N VAL A 72 -1.29 38.42 -2.68
CA VAL A 72 -0.20 38.82 -1.78
C VAL A 72 1.03 39.32 -2.54
N LEU A 73 1.36 38.69 -3.68
CA LEU A 73 2.50 39.07 -4.50
C LEU A 73 2.20 40.31 -5.37
N ALA A 74 1.01 40.40 -5.93
CA ALA A 74 0.60 41.43 -6.87
C ALA A 74 0.10 42.71 -6.17
N VAL A 75 0.97 43.33 -5.36
CA VAL A 75 0.74 44.70 -4.85
C VAL A 75 0.95 45.75 -5.96
N GLY A 76 1.60 45.36 -7.07
CA GLY A 76 1.80 46.12 -8.31
C GLY A 76 1.78 45.20 -9.55
N ASP A 77 2.65 45.43 -10.54
CA ASP A 77 2.80 44.56 -11.71
C ASP A 77 3.56 43.26 -11.37
N LEU A 78 3.07 42.13 -11.89
CA LEU A 78 3.68 40.82 -11.65
C LEU A 78 5.05 40.71 -12.33
N VAL A 79 6.11 40.63 -11.54
CA VAL A 79 7.49 40.50 -12.05
C VAL A 79 7.83 39.02 -12.31
N LEU A 80 8.77 38.75 -13.23
CA LEU A 80 9.18 37.37 -13.58
C LEU A 80 9.50 36.49 -12.37
N ILE A 81 10.20 37.04 -11.37
CA ILE A 81 10.55 36.29 -10.16
C ILE A 81 9.32 35.91 -9.32
N GLU A 82 8.32 36.79 -9.23
CA GLU A 82 7.05 36.54 -8.55
C GLU A 82 6.24 35.48 -9.28
N ALA A 83 6.25 35.50 -10.62
CA ALA A 83 5.62 34.46 -11.44
C ALA A 83 6.28 33.09 -11.23
N VAL A 84 7.62 33.03 -11.16
CA VAL A 84 8.36 31.79 -10.85
C VAL A 84 8.04 31.29 -9.44
N LEU A 85 8.03 32.20 -8.46
CA LEU A 85 7.70 31.88 -7.07
C LEU A 85 6.26 31.36 -6.95
N LEU A 86 5.31 31.99 -7.63
CA LEU A 86 3.91 31.57 -7.69
C LEU A 86 3.79 30.19 -8.36
N GLY A 87 4.53 29.92 -9.44
CA GLY A 87 4.55 28.61 -10.08
C GLY A 87 5.07 27.51 -9.13
N LEU A 88 6.16 27.77 -8.43
CA LEU A 88 6.70 26.84 -7.41
C LEU A 88 5.70 26.63 -6.27
N PHE A 89 5.03 27.69 -5.82
CA PHE A 89 3.98 27.61 -4.81
C PHE A 89 2.81 26.73 -5.28
N VAL A 90 2.31 26.92 -6.51
CA VAL A 90 1.22 26.12 -7.09
C VAL A 90 1.59 24.64 -7.16
N ILE A 91 2.83 24.31 -7.55
CA ILE A 91 3.31 22.92 -7.58
C ILE A 91 3.29 22.30 -6.17
N ASN A 92 3.80 23.03 -5.17
CA ASN A 92 3.83 22.56 -3.78
C ASN A 92 2.43 22.40 -3.21
N ILE A 93 1.58 23.42 -3.34
CA ILE A 93 0.21 23.39 -2.85
C ILE A 93 -0.63 22.36 -3.60
N GLY A 94 -0.37 22.11 -4.88
CA GLY A 94 -1.05 21.06 -5.64
C GLY A 94 -0.85 19.69 -5.01
N TRP A 95 0.39 19.35 -4.68
CA TRP A 95 0.72 18.10 -3.99
C TRP A 95 0.09 18.00 -2.59
N ILE A 96 0.16 19.08 -1.82
CA ILE A 96 -0.41 19.14 -0.46
C ILE A 96 -1.92 19.01 -0.50
N SER A 97 -2.59 19.80 -1.35
CA SER A 97 -4.05 19.78 -1.54
C SER A 97 -4.54 18.40 -1.94
N PHE A 98 -3.85 17.74 -2.88
CA PHE A 98 -4.18 16.38 -3.28
C PHE A 98 -4.11 15.38 -2.12
N THR A 99 -3.03 15.43 -1.34
CA THR A 99 -2.83 14.53 -0.19
C THR A 99 -3.86 14.80 0.90
N SER A 100 -4.11 16.07 1.25
CA SER A 100 -5.11 16.47 2.25
C SER A 100 -6.52 16.03 1.85
N VAL A 101 -6.94 16.32 0.61
CA VAL A 101 -8.26 15.92 0.11
C VAL A 101 -8.37 14.39 0.07
N SER A 102 -7.33 13.67 -0.34
CA SER A 102 -7.33 12.20 -0.35
C SER A 102 -7.55 11.61 1.05
N THR A 103 -6.95 12.22 2.07
CA THR A 103 -7.08 11.79 3.47
C THR A 103 -8.50 12.06 3.99
N VAL A 104 -9.04 13.25 3.72
CA VAL A 104 -10.41 13.62 4.11
C VAL A 104 -11.43 12.72 3.42
N LEU A 105 -11.31 12.51 2.10
CA LEU A 105 -12.21 11.59 1.38
C LEU A 105 -12.04 10.14 1.84
N GLY A 106 -10.83 9.72 2.20
CA GLY A 106 -10.54 8.40 2.75
C GLY A 106 -11.21 8.15 4.10
N LEU A 107 -11.38 9.19 4.93
CA LEU A 107 -12.10 9.11 6.19
C LEU A 107 -13.58 8.78 6.00
N PHE A 108 -14.20 9.32 4.95
CA PHE A 108 -15.60 9.07 4.60
C PHE A 108 -15.78 7.92 3.62
N ALA A 109 -14.69 7.38 3.08
CA ALA A 109 -14.76 6.25 2.18
C ALA A 109 -15.27 5.03 2.97
N PRO A 110 -16.23 4.27 2.42
CA PRO A 110 -16.68 3.05 3.06
C PRO A 110 -15.48 2.13 3.22
N ARG A 111 -15.31 1.58 4.43
CA ARG A 111 -14.33 0.51 4.67
C ARG A 111 -14.57 -0.55 3.59
N ALA A 112 -13.52 -0.88 2.84
CA ALA A 112 -13.63 -1.97 1.88
C ALA A 112 -14.24 -3.16 2.64
N PRO A 113 -15.33 -3.78 2.13
CA PRO A 113 -15.86 -4.97 2.78
C PRO A 113 -14.67 -5.89 2.97
N ALA A 114 -14.48 -6.36 4.21
CA ALA A 114 -13.49 -7.41 4.44
C ALA A 114 -13.81 -8.46 3.38
N SER A 115 -12.89 -8.72 2.47
CA SER A 115 -13.10 -9.75 1.47
C SER A 115 -13.22 -11.02 2.29
N SER A 116 -14.44 -11.43 2.59
CA SER A 116 -14.73 -12.76 3.09
C SER A 116 -14.46 -13.63 1.89
N GLY A 117 -13.18 -13.94 1.66
CA GLY A 117 -12.77 -15.02 0.79
C GLY A 117 -13.33 -16.28 1.42
N THR A 118 -14.59 -16.56 1.13
CA THR A 118 -15.28 -17.81 1.49
C THR A 118 -14.86 -18.94 0.57
N ALA A 119 -14.09 -18.62 -0.49
CA ALA A 119 -13.42 -19.62 -1.30
C ALA A 119 -12.45 -20.42 -0.41
N PRO A 120 -12.52 -21.76 -0.41
CA PRO A 120 -11.59 -22.59 0.32
C PRO A 120 -10.15 -22.32 -0.14
N ILE A 121 -9.21 -22.33 0.81
CA ILE A 121 -7.79 -22.16 0.52
C ILE A 121 -7.25 -23.49 -0.02
N GLU A 122 -7.29 -23.68 -1.34
CA GLU A 122 -6.93 -24.92 -2.03
C GLU A 122 -5.43 -25.13 -2.28
N ALA A 123 -4.61 -24.08 -2.14
CA ALA A 123 -3.15 -24.17 -2.24
C ALA A 123 -2.45 -23.90 -0.90
N ARG A 124 -1.24 -24.43 -0.71
CA ARG A 124 -0.34 -23.98 0.36
C ARG A 124 0.27 -22.64 -0.06
N THR A 125 0.27 -21.66 0.84
CA THR A 125 0.72 -20.29 0.56
C THR A 125 1.95 -19.96 1.39
N ALA A 126 3.03 -19.53 0.73
CA ALA A 126 4.21 -19.02 1.40
C ALA A 126 4.00 -17.54 1.80
N ILE A 127 4.28 -17.21 3.06
CA ILE A 127 4.35 -15.84 3.56
C ILE A 127 5.83 -15.50 3.70
N LEU A 128 6.31 -14.57 2.87
CA LEU A 128 7.66 -14.03 3.00
C LEU A 128 7.62 -12.79 3.90
N LEU A 129 8.35 -12.83 5.01
CA LEU A 129 8.53 -11.73 5.94
C LEU A 129 9.93 -11.14 5.74
N PRO A 130 10.10 -10.14 4.86
CA PRO A 130 11.41 -9.56 4.61
C PRO A 130 11.91 -8.85 5.89
N ALA A 131 13.20 -9.05 6.18
CA ALA A 131 13.93 -8.33 7.23
C ALA A 131 15.19 -7.69 6.64
N TYR A 132 15.26 -6.36 6.66
CA TYR A 132 16.43 -5.54 6.39
C TYR A 132 16.64 -4.44 7.45
N ASN A 133 17.70 -4.58 8.25
CA ASN A 133 18.08 -3.62 9.31
C ASN A 133 17.03 -3.39 10.43
N GLU A 134 16.03 -4.26 10.60
CA GLU A 134 15.11 -4.20 11.73
C GLU A 134 15.60 -5.05 12.93
N ASP A 135 15.05 -4.73 14.10
CA ASP A 135 15.28 -5.46 15.34
C ASP A 135 14.68 -6.88 15.27
N THR A 136 15.50 -7.91 15.50
CA THR A 136 15.10 -9.32 15.39
C THR A 136 13.89 -9.69 16.27
N PRO A 137 13.82 -9.30 17.55
CA PRO A 137 12.62 -9.49 18.37
C PRO A 137 11.33 -8.95 17.74
N SER A 138 11.37 -7.79 17.09
CA SER A 138 10.20 -7.21 16.42
C SER A 138 9.73 -8.08 15.25
N VAL A 139 10.65 -8.46 14.36
CA VAL A 139 10.35 -9.31 13.19
C VAL A 139 9.81 -10.67 13.62
N VAL A 140 10.47 -11.32 14.57
CA VAL A 140 10.03 -12.62 15.10
C VAL A 140 8.68 -12.49 15.83
N GLY A 141 8.45 -11.38 16.52
CA GLY A 141 7.17 -11.08 17.17
C GLY A 141 6.01 -10.98 16.16
N VAL A 142 6.23 -10.29 15.04
CA VAL A 142 5.27 -10.23 13.92
C VAL A 142 5.04 -11.62 13.34
N ALA A 143 6.11 -12.38 13.06
CA ALA A 143 6.00 -13.75 12.54
C ALA A 143 5.15 -14.65 13.46
N CYS A 144 5.43 -14.63 14.76
CA CYS A 144 4.68 -15.41 15.75
C CYS A 144 3.21 -14.97 15.84
N ALA A 145 2.94 -13.66 15.82
CA ALA A 145 1.58 -13.13 15.86
C ALA A 145 0.79 -13.54 14.60
N THR A 146 1.40 -13.48 13.42
CA THR A 146 0.80 -13.92 12.16
C THR A 146 0.49 -15.42 12.19
N LEU A 147 1.44 -16.27 12.62
CA LEU A 147 1.22 -17.72 12.71
C LEU A 147 0.10 -18.06 13.70
N ARG A 148 0.07 -17.44 14.88
CA ARG A 148 -1.02 -17.63 15.86
C ARG A 148 -2.38 -17.24 15.30
N ALA A 149 -2.47 -16.09 14.62
CA ALA A 149 -3.72 -15.63 14.01
C ALA A 149 -4.22 -16.58 12.91
N LEU A 150 -3.33 -17.25 12.17
CA LEU A 150 -3.68 -18.27 11.18
C LEU A 150 -4.14 -19.58 11.83
N GLN A 151 -3.49 -19.99 12.91
CA GLN A 151 -3.89 -21.15 13.71
C GLN A 151 -5.28 -20.95 14.33
N GLU A 152 -5.55 -19.79 14.93
CA GLU A 152 -6.87 -19.44 15.50
C GLU A 152 -8.00 -19.47 14.46
N ARG A 153 -7.67 -19.23 13.19
CA ARG A 153 -8.61 -19.31 12.06
C ARG A 153 -8.74 -20.71 11.46
N GLY A 154 -8.03 -21.70 11.99
CA GLY A 154 -8.08 -23.09 11.51
C GLY A 154 -7.43 -23.32 10.14
N VAL A 155 -6.60 -22.38 9.67
CA VAL A 155 -5.95 -22.45 8.35
C VAL A 155 -4.43 -22.56 8.44
N GLY A 156 -3.86 -22.73 9.63
CA GLY A 156 -2.41 -22.77 9.88
C GLY A 156 -1.66 -23.74 8.96
N ASP A 157 -2.19 -24.94 8.72
CA ASP A 157 -1.53 -25.99 7.91
C ASP A 157 -1.40 -25.63 6.41
N ARG A 158 -2.06 -24.55 5.98
CA ARG A 158 -2.07 -24.06 4.60
C ARG A 158 -1.08 -22.93 4.37
N PHE A 159 -0.40 -22.45 5.41
CA PHE A 159 0.57 -21.36 5.29
C PHE A 159 1.92 -21.76 5.87
N ASP A 160 2.99 -21.44 5.14
CA ASP A 160 4.37 -21.55 5.63
C ASP A 160 4.97 -20.14 5.67
N LEU A 161 5.61 -19.76 6.78
CA LEU A 161 6.25 -18.45 6.93
C LEU A 161 7.76 -18.58 6.78
N PHE A 162 8.35 -17.72 5.95
CA PHE A 162 9.79 -17.62 5.71
C PHE A 162 10.24 -16.20 6.04
N ILE A 163 11.39 -16.08 6.70
CA ILE A 163 12.03 -14.80 7.06
C ILE A 163 13.31 -14.67 6.24
#